data_AF-A0A1Q6QX25-F1
#
_entry.id   AF-A0A1Q6QX25-F1
#
_cell.length_a   1.000
_cell.length_b   1.000
_cell.length_c   1.000
_cell.angle_alpha   90.00
_cell.angle_beta   90.00
_cell.angle_gamma   90.00
#
_symmetry.space_group_name_H-M   'P 1'
#
loop_
_entity.id
_entity.type
_entity.pdbx_description
1 polymer ?
#
loop_
_entity_poly.entity_id
_entity_poly.type
_entity_poly.pdbx_seq_one_letter_code
_entity_poly.pdbx_strand_id
1 'polypeptide(L)'
;MFNLEDDDTLTIELLNKIIETDEQYKDNEYLKYLINNEIISGISYGNFKKICEFIGKEDIYNVYDYNFLNLICKNMVLLYSDVDEEDIDDPEEVQHIDKIKKSVDSFYEIIDSGNLNAFDKLINLLLENNKNKKDKIKLMLDVASNFKKYSQLVDEIIKKGQLDFREKYAVLGLLKFDTEYYDDQYYKSDYEEYERDFYPDDEVINNITTLEDLKKYTDACYVVQISRIKELNEDDYYGDANYMIKNEITKALANIKYFGNESLDTIGFETSSLKELRNSVTDESIKEELSKYILFMSLIDSILKIDDLRKLKVIASRILNFKKSNDTIYTIYNYTENMAKRIKEIYAHEIKEKLIDFTNLENGNNQLYSRTNSKFTADSKMLYDEDITGRKVDYIELSGIDYVSLVHVLNAYGEGGTLKDFKTPRIIGKEYICLSAIDETKEKIAKSKQDDEEHVCLLFSNIAPDQLISESFEDLYSDGDLNSLSITFGERENFRPIKKQIQLNEGSHTEFVLYRDSSNGNSIYPSGILIQNEMPTQAEINAAAYLNVPLVFINHEKYKNKSNSLESKSDNTEPYKPTSEDYRLFRESLMELRDSINGKGKGR
;
A
#
# COMPACT_ATOMS: atom_id res chain seq x y z
N MET A 1 42.46 8.21 -10.68
CA MET A 1 41.86 8.70 -9.43
C MET A 1 40.89 9.79 -9.83
N PHE A 2 39.60 9.51 -9.70
CA PHE A 2 38.58 10.54 -9.86
C PHE A 2 38.75 11.53 -8.70
N ASN A 3 38.71 12.83 -8.97
CA ASN A 3 38.75 13.85 -7.92
C ASN A 3 37.30 14.17 -7.56
N LEU A 4 36.66 13.21 -6.87
CA LEU A 4 35.25 13.31 -6.44
C LEU A 4 35.21 13.71 -4.98
N GLU A 5 34.39 14.70 -4.67
CA GLU A 5 34.00 15.06 -3.31
C GLU A 5 32.79 14.22 -2.89
N ASP A 6 32.55 14.10 -1.58
CA ASP A 6 31.51 13.19 -1.06
C ASP A 6 30.09 13.60 -1.53
N ASP A 7 29.88 14.88 -1.82
CA ASP A 7 28.61 15.44 -2.27
C ASP A 7 28.43 15.40 -3.80
N ASP A 8 29.43 14.91 -4.55
CA ASP A 8 29.33 14.84 -6.02
C ASP A 8 28.29 13.78 -6.45
N THR A 9 27.22 14.20 -7.11
CA THR A 9 26.21 13.29 -7.67
C THR A 9 26.77 12.45 -8.81
N LEU A 10 26.62 11.13 -8.72
CA LEU A 10 27.12 10.18 -9.69
C LEU A 10 26.06 9.80 -10.73
N THR A 11 26.29 10.22 -11.97
CA THR A 11 25.51 9.73 -13.13
C THR A 11 25.86 8.28 -13.45
N ILE A 12 24.98 7.58 -14.18
CA ILE A 12 25.25 6.21 -14.65
C ILE A 12 26.54 6.14 -15.46
N GLU A 13 26.81 7.13 -16.30
CA GLU A 13 28.06 7.21 -17.07
C GLU A 13 29.30 7.29 -16.18
N LEU A 14 29.22 8.09 -15.11
CA LEU A 14 30.32 8.23 -14.17
C LEU A 14 30.50 6.97 -13.32
N LEU A 15 29.41 6.33 -12.87
CA LEU A 15 29.42 5.05 -12.17
C LEU A 15 30.06 3.94 -13.00
N ASN A 16 29.66 3.82 -14.29
CA ASN A 16 30.27 2.87 -15.22
C ASN A 16 31.76 3.12 -15.40
N LYS A 17 32.18 4.38 -15.46
CA LYS A 17 33.61 4.73 -15.55
C LYS A 17 34.36 4.38 -14.27
N ILE A 18 33.76 4.59 -13.09
CA ILE A 18 34.34 4.23 -11.79
C ILE A 18 34.56 2.71 -11.73
N ILE A 19 33.54 1.90 -12.02
CA ILE A 19 33.68 0.44 -11.96
C ILE A 19 34.65 -0.10 -13.03
N GLU A 20 34.77 0.52 -14.19
CA GLU A 20 35.71 0.05 -15.22
C GLU A 20 37.18 0.38 -14.91
N THR A 21 37.44 1.43 -14.13
CA THR A 21 38.79 1.98 -13.97
C THR A 21 39.34 1.91 -12.54
N ASP A 22 38.48 1.80 -11.54
CA ASP A 22 38.89 1.68 -10.15
C ASP A 22 39.18 0.23 -9.79
N GLU A 23 40.40 -0.05 -9.33
CA GLU A 23 40.83 -1.40 -8.95
C GLU A 23 40.03 -1.98 -7.79
N GLN A 24 39.42 -1.13 -6.96
CA GLN A 24 38.59 -1.56 -5.83
C GLN A 24 37.26 -2.17 -6.29
N TYR A 25 36.70 -1.68 -7.41
CA TYR A 25 35.33 -1.96 -7.82
C TYR A 25 35.24 -2.82 -9.09
N LYS A 26 36.30 -2.87 -9.90
CA LYS A 26 36.31 -3.51 -11.22
C LYS A 26 35.94 -4.99 -11.26
N ASP A 27 36.15 -5.71 -10.17
CA ASP A 27 35.87 -7.15 -10.09
C ASP A 27 34.58 -7.46 -9.31
N ASN A 28 33.84 -6.44 -8.85
CA ASN A 28 32.59 -6.62 -8.13
C ASN A 28 31.40 -6.81 -9.09
N GLU A 29 31.11 -8.06 -9.44
CA GLU A 29 30.02 -8.43 -10.35
C GLU A 29 28.63 -8.01 -9.85
N TYR A 30 28.42 -7.97 -8.53
CA TYR A 30 27.14 -7.53 -7.98
C TYR A 30 27.00 -6.00 -8.05
N LEU A 31 28.07 -5.24 -7.84
CA LEU A 31 28.08 -3.79 -8.05
C LEU A 31 27.80 -3.43 -9.51
N LYS A 32 28.42 -4.15 -10.46
CA LYS A 32 28.11 -4.02 -11.89
C LYS A 32 26.64 -4.29 -12.17
N TYR A 33 26.08 -5.34 -11.55
CA TYR A 33 24.66 -5.64 -11.66
C TYR A 33 23.79 -4.48 -11.13
N LEU A 34 24.11 -3.90 -9.96
CA LEU A 34 23.36 -2.78 -9.40
C LEU A 34 23.37 -1.55 -10.33
N ILE A 35 24.52 -1.21 -10.91
CA ILE A 35 24.67 -0.04 -11.80
C ILE A 35 24.00 -0.29 -13.15
N ASN A 36 24.23 -1.46 -13.77
CA ASN A 36 23.67 -1.79 -15.09
C ASN A 36 22.14 -1.91 -15.09
N ASN A 37 21.54 -2.22 -13.94
CA ASN A 37 20.08 -2.26 -13.77
C ASN A 37 19.54 -0.97 -13.13
N GLU A 38 20.35 0.10 -13.08
CA GLU A 38 19.98 1.42 -12.56
C GLU A 38 19.43 1.40 -11.12
N ILE A 39 19.83 0.39 -10.33
CA ILE A 39 19.41 0.24 -8.93
C ILE A 39 20.07 1.32 -8.08
N ILE A 40 21.31 1.70 -8.41
CA ILE A 40 22.08 2.75 -7.75
C ILE A 40 22.47 3.79 -8.81
N SER A 41 21.72 4.88 -8.90
CA SER A 41 22.00 5.98 -9.82
C SER A 41 21.53 7.29 -9.18
N GLY A 42 22.14 8.43 -9.56
CA GLY A 42 21.76 9.73 -9.01
C GLY A 42 22.10 9.92 -7.52
N ILE A 43 23.04 9.11 -6.99
CA ILE A 43 23.50 9.19 -5.60
C ILE A 43 24.80 9.97 -5.48
N SER A 44 25.03 10.60 -4.34
CA SER A 44 26.33 11.22 -4.02
C SER A 44 27.46 10.18 -3.89
N TYR A 45 28.70 10.60 -4.10
CA TYR A 45 29.87 9.73 -3.98
C TYR A 45 30.05 9.17 -2.56
N GLY A 46 29.72 9.95 -1.54
CA GLY A 46 29.67 9.53 -0.14
C GLY A 46 28.73 8.34 0.07
N ASN A 47 27.53 8.42 -0.49
CA ASN A 47 26.51 7.37 -0.37
C ASN A 47 26.81 6.15 -1.24
N PHE A 48 27.45 6.34 -2.40
CA PHE A 48 28.00 5.24 -3.22
C PHE A 48 29.02 4.41 -2.45
N LYS A 49 29.92 5.05 -1.70
CA LYS A 49 30.90 4.33 -0.85
C LYS A 49 30.19 3.47 0.20
N LYS A 50 29.16 4.00 0.88
CA LYS A 50 28.37 3.24 1.86
C LYS A 50 27.72 2.00 1.23
N ILE A 51 27.12 2.13 0.05
CA ILE A 51 26.55 0.98 -0.68
C ILE A 51 27.63 -0.04 -1.05
N CYS A 52 28.79 0.41 -1.52
CA CYS A 52 29.91 -0.48 -1.83
C CYS A 52 30.41 -1.23 -0.59
N GLU A 53 30.49 -0.55 0.55
CA GLU A 53 30.80 -1.16 1.84
C GLU A 53 29.72 -2.17 2.26
N PHE A 54 28.44 -1.84 2.08
CA PHE A 54 27.32 -2.74 2.36
C PHE A 54 27.45 -4.06 1.61
N ILE A 55 27.55 -4.00 0.29
CA ILE A 55 27.62 -5.20 -0.57
C ILE A 55 28.97 -5.93 -0.45
N GLY A 56 29.99 -5.28 0.12
CA GLY A 56 31.28 -5.90 0.40
C GLY A 56 31.26 -6.87 1.58
N LYS A 57 30.20 -6.88 2.41
CA LYS A 57 30.12 -7.70 3.62
C LYS A 57 29.61 -9.11 3.30
N GLU A 58 30.51 -10.10 3.25
CA GLU A 58 30.17 -11.51 2.92
C GLU A 58 29.03 -12.09 3.77
N ASP A 59 28.94 -11.71 5.05
CA ASP A 59 27.92 -12.21 5.97
C ASP A 59 26.48 -11.86 5.57
N ILE A 60 26.26 -10.80 4.79
CA ILE A 60 24.90 -10.44 4.35
C ILE A 60 24.33 -11.49 3.40
N TYR A 61 25.18 -12.11 2.58
CA TYR A 61 24.80 -13.13 1.60
C TYR A 61 24.51 -14.49 2.26
N ASN A 62 24.94 -14.67 3.51
CA ASN A 62 24.60 -15.85 4.32
C ASN A 62 23.18 -15.77 4.89
N VAL A 63 22.63 -14.56 5.00
CA VAL A 63 21.34 -14.29 5.67
C VAL A 63 20.26 -13.86 4.67
N TYR A 64 20.63 -13.11 3.63
CA TYR A 64 19.70 -12.51 2.68
C TYR A 64 19.94 -12.91 1.22
N ASP A 65 18.87 -13.00 0.44
CA ASP A 65 18.95 -13.24 -1.00
C ASP A 65 19.19 -11.94 -1.79
N TYR A 66 19.67 -12.07 -3.03
CA TYR A 66 19.97 -10.92 -3.90
C TYR A 66 18.76 -9.99 -4.14
N ASN A 67 17.52 -10.51 -4.14
CA ASN A 67 16.34 -9.67 -4.32
C ASN A 67 16.11 -8.75 -3.09
N PHE A 68 16.41 -9.25 -1.90
CA PHE A 68 16.35 -8.47 -0.67
C PHE A 68 17.47 -7.41 -0.63
N LEU A 69 18.70 -7.80 -1.00
CA LEU A 69 19.84 -6.88 -1.06
C LEU A 69 19.62 -5.76 -2.09
N ASN A 70 19.04 -6.07 -3.25
CA ASN A 70 18.65 -5.08 -4.26
C ASN A 70 17.66 -4.05 -3.68
N LEU A 71 16.68 -4.52 -2.90
CA LEU A 71 15.67 -3.65 -2.31
C LEU A 71 16.25 -2.74 -1.22
N ILE A 72 17.20 -3.23 -0.42
CA ILE A 72 17.94 -2.39 0.52
C ILE A 72 18.76 -1.33 -0.22
N CYS A 73 19.51 -1.71 -1.27
CA CYS A 73 20.30 -0.75 -2.04
C CYS A 73 19.41 0.31 -2.70
N LYS A 74 18.23 -0.08 -3.23
CA LYS A 74 17.26 0.86 -3.80
C LYS A 74 16.70 1.83 -2.75
N ASN A 75 16.35 1.33 -1.56
CA ASN A 75 15.90 2.19 -0.48
C ASN A 75 17.02 3.12 0.01
N MET A 76 18.26 2.62 0.13
CA MET A 76 19.41 3.46 0.47
C MET A 76 19.54 4.60 -0.54
N VAL A 77 19.46 4.33 -1.84
CA VAL A 77 19.46 5.37 -2.89
C VAL A 77 18.34 6.37 -2.65
N LEU A 78 17.09 5.94 -2.48
CA LEU A 78 15.94 6.83 -2.27
C LEU A 78 16.08 7.73 -1.02
N LEU A 79 16.76 7.25 0.03
CA LEU A 79 16.95 7.96 1.30
C LEU A 79 18.18 8.87 1.31
N TYR A 80 19.07 8.66 0.35
CA TYR A 80 20.37 9.31 0.22
C TYR A 80 20.50 10.09 -1.09
N SER A 81 19.46 10.10 -1.93
CA SER A 81 19.25 11.15 -2.91
C SER A 81 19.18 12.45 -2.12
N ASP A 82 19.99 13.44 -2.51
CA ASP A 82 20.04 14.75 -1.89
C ASP A 82 18.69 15.47 -2.11
N VAL A 83 17.66 15.08 -1.35
CA VAL A 83 16.51 15.94 -1.15
C VAL A 83 17.07 17.10 -0.34
N ASP A 84 17.10 18.28 -0.96
CA ASP A 84 17.46 19.48 -0.24
C ASP A 84 16.41 19.65 0.86
N GLU A 85 16.79 19.40 2.11
CA GLU A 85 15.87 19.52 3.25
C GLU A 85 15.31 20.94 3.34
N GLU A 86 15.97 21.92 2.70
CA GLU A 86 15.51 23.30 2.53
C GLU A 86 14.35 23.45 1.51
N ASP A 87 14.16 22.48 0.60
CA ASP A 87 13.08 22.48 -0.42
C ASP A 87 11.85 21.66 0.01
N ILE A 88 11.90 20.96 1.16
CA ILE A 88 10.75 20.25 1.72
C ILE A 88 9.93 21.21 2.58
N ASP A 89 8.79 21.66 2.07
CA ASP A 89 7.87 22.56 2.77
C ASP A 89 7.10 21.87 3.93
N ASP A 90 7.10 20.53 4.01
CA ASP A 90 6.42 19.75 5.06
C ASP A 90 7.39 19.22 6.13
N PRO A 91 7.35 19.77 7.37
CA PRO A 91 8.16 19.29 8.49
C PRO A 91 7.96 17.81 8.83
N GLU A 92 6.78 17.23 8.60
CA GLU A 92 6.51 15.81 8.87
C GLU A 92 7.28 14.90 7.89
N GLU A 93 7.48 15.37 6.66
CA GLU A 93 8.21 14.64 5.62
C GLU A 93 9.73 14.62 5.89
N VAL A 94 10.32 15.76 6.28
CA VAL A 94 11.74 15.86 6.70
C VAL A 94 12.04 14.85 7.81
N GLN A 95 11.18 14.83 8.83
CA GLN A 95 11.31 13.92 9.97
C GLN A 95 11.22 12.44 9.57
N HIS A 96 10.32 12.12 8.64
CA HIS A 96 10.19 10.77 8.13
C HIS A 96 11.48 10.30 7.47
N ILE A 97 12.11 11.15 6.65
CA ILE A 97 13.37 10.86 5.97
C ILE A 97 14.50 10.60 6.99
N ASP A 98 14.64 11.47 7.99
CA ASP A 98 15.67 11.35 9.03
C ASP A 98 15.56 10.06 9.83
N LYS A 99 14.34 9.67 10.17
CA LYS A 99 14.10 8.40 10.86
C LYS A 99 14.65 7.23 10.06
N ILE A 100 14.42 7.22 8.74
CA ILE A 100 14.86 6.09 7.92
C ILE A 100 16.39 6.14 7.73
N LYS A 101 17.01 7.33 7.59
CA LYS A 101 18.48 7.49 7.59
C LYS A 101 19.10 6.83 8.84
N LYS A 102 18.60 7.17 10.04
CA LYS A 102 19.05 6.56 11.31
C LYS A 102 18.86 5.04 11.36
N SER A 103 17.73 4.54 10.87
CA SER A 103 17.47 3.10 10.79
C SER A 103 18.46 2.36 9.88
N VAL A 104 18.84 2.97 8.75
CA VAL A 104 19.82 2.40 7.82
C VAL A 104 21.21 2.39 8.46
N ASP A 105 21.63 3.48 9.08
CA ASP A 105 22.93 3.56 9.77
C ASP A 105 23.01 2.52 10.91
N SER A 106 21.94 2.37 11.68
CA SER A 106 21.82 1.35 12.72
C SER A 106 21.91 -0.08 12.16
N PHE A 107 21.39 -0.30 10.95
CA PHE A 107 21.52 -1.59 10.29
C PHE A 107 22.96 -1.91 9.91
N TYR A 108 23.73 -0.95 9.37
CA TYR A 108 25.17 -1.13 9.13
C TYR A 108 25.91 -1.54 10.39
N GLU A 109 25.60 -0.84 11.46
CA GLU A 109 26.12 -1.04 12.79
C GLU A 109 25.83 -2.44 13.34
N ILE A 110 24.63 -2.98 13.09
CA ILE A 110 24.26 -4.36 13.44
C ILE A 110 25.14 -5.36 12.68
N ILE A 111 25.36 -5.13 11.38
CA ILE A 111 26.21 -5.99 10.56
C ILE A 111 27.66 -5.96 11.06
N ASP A 112 28.23 -4.77 11.28
CA ASP A 112 29.63 -4.61 11.73
C ASP A 112 29.89 -5.22 13.10
N SER A 113 28.86 -5.26 13.95
CA SER A 113 28.93 -5.90 15.26
C SER A 113 28.79 -7.43 15.22
N GLY A 114 28.57 -8.03 14.06
CA GLY A 114 28.37 -9.48 13.90
C GLY A 114 27.01 -9.99 14.40
N ASN A 115 26.05 -9.09 14.65
CA ASN A 115 24.74 -9.43 15.22
C ASN A 115 23.65 -9.70 14.19
N LEU A 116 24.00 -9.73 12.90
CA LEU A 116 23.04 -9.90 11.80
C LEU A 116 22.16 -11.15 11.95
N ASN A 117 22.75 -12.27 12.36
CA ASN A 117 22.02 -13.52 12.62
C ASN A 117 21.04 -13.41 13.78
N ALA A 118 21.39 -12.67 14.84
CA ALA A 118 20.50 -12.45 15.98
C ALA A 118 19.34 -11.54 15.58
N PHE A 119 19.65 -10.47 14.83
CA PHE A 119 18.65 -9.57 14.28
C PHE A 119 17.65 -10.31 13.39
N ASP A 120 18.12 -11.10 12.43
CA ASP A 120 17.23 -11.87 11.54
C ASP A 120 16.33 -12.85 12.30
N LYS A 121 16.89 -13.56 13.29
CA LYS A 121 16.11 -14.47 14.15
C LYS A 121 15.02 -13.73 14.90
N LEU A 122 15.33 -12.59 15.52
CA LEU A 122 14.33 -11.77 16.21
C LEU A 122 13.20 -11.36 15.26
N ILE A 123 13.54 -10.86 14.08
CA ILE A 123 12.57 -10.42 13.07
C ILE A 123 11.65 -11.58 12.64
N ASN A 124 12.21 -12.78 12.44
CA ASN A 124 11.43 -13.95 12.09
C ASN A 124 10.47 -14.37 13.23
N LEU A 125 10.89 -14.24 14.49
CA LEU A 125 10.03 -14.50 15.66
C LEU A 125 8.88 -13.48 15.77
N LEU A 126 9.12 -12.23 15.38
CA LEU A 126 8.09 -11.18 15.43
C LEU A 126 7.06 -11.30 14.28
N LEU A 127 7.42 -11.90 13.14
CA LEU A 127 6.58 -11.95 11.93
C LEU A 127 5.67 -13.17 11.78
N GLU A 128 5.67 -14.14 12.72
CA GLU A 128 5.09 -15.47 12.55
C GLU A 128 3.85 -15.52 11.62
N ASN A 129 4.00 -16.25 10.49
CA ASN A 129 3.07 -16.48 9.37
C ASN A 129 3.08 -15.52 8.17
N ASN A 130 3.75 -14.36 8.19
CA ASN A 130 3.84 -13.49 7.00
C ASN A 130 5.23 -13.58 6.35
N LYS A 131 5.33 -14.33 5.24
CA LYS A 131 6.57 -14.51 4.45
C LYS A 131 6.81 -13.41 3.40
N ASN A 132 6.01 -12.34 3.39
CA ASN A 132 6.21 -11.29 2.39
C ASN A 132 7.49 -10.50 2.70
N LYS A 133 8.43 -10.49 1.75
CA LYS A 133 9.73 -9.82 1.86
C LYS A 133 9.60 -8.33 2.20
N LYS A 134 8.56 -7.65 1.72
CA LYS A 134 8.32 -6.21 1.98
C LYS A 134 8.04 -5.95 3.46
N ASP A 135 7.19 -6.76 4.07
CA ASP A 135 6.77 -6.60 5.46
C ASP A 135 7.95 -6.88 6.41
N LYS A 136 8.81 -7.85 6.05
CA LYS A 136 10.05 -8.12 6.76
C LYS A 136 11.01 -6.94 6.75
N ILE A 137 11.24 -6.33 5.59
CA ILE A 137 12.12 -5.16 5.45
C ILE A 137 11.59 -3.98 6.24
N LYS A 138 10.28 -3.70 6.12
CA LYS A 138 9.65 -2.62 6.88
C LYS A 138 9.86 -2.84 8.38
N LEU A 139 9.61 -4.05 8.87
CA LEU A 139 9.84 -4.36 10.28
C LEU A 139 11.31 -4.20 10.69
N MET A 140 12.25 -4.63 9.85
CA MET A 140 13.68 -4.46 10.10
C MET A 140 14.05 -2.99 10.25
N LEU A 141 13.61 -2.14 9.31
CA LEU A 141 13.86 -0.70 9.38
C LEU A 141 13.23 -0.07 10.63
N ASP A 142 12.00 -0.47 10.97
CA ASP A 142 11.26 0.04 12.13
C ASP A 142 11.95 -0.26 13.48
N VAL A 143 12.74 -1.33 13.58
CA VAL A 143 13.31 -1.80 14.86
C VAL A 143 14.84 -1.76 14.91
N ALA A 144 15.52 -1.47 13.79
CA ALA A 144 16.98 -1.47 13.69
C ALA A 144 17.62 -0.52 14.72
N SER A 145 17.10 0.71 14.84
CA SER A 145 17.67 1.76 15.70
C SER A 145 17.71 1.37 17.18
N ASN A 146 16.74 0.58 17.64
CA ASN A 146 16.66 0.16 19.05
C ASN A 146 17.23 -1.23 19.31
N PHE A 147 17.56 -2.00 18.28
CA PHE A 147 17.96 -3.40 18.44
C PHE A 147 19.11 -3.59 19.43
N LYS A 148 20.19 -2.81 19.28
CA LYS A 148 21.40 -2.95 20.11
C LYS A 148 21.14 -2.57 21.57
N LYS A 149 20.33 -1.53 21.78
CA LYS A 149 19.92 -1.03 23.11
C LYS A 149 19.32 -2.14 23.96
N TYR A 150 18.55 -3.03 23.33
CA TYR A 150 17.88 -4.15 23.99
C TYR A 150 18.48 -5.53 23.67
N SER A 151 19.77 -5.58 23.28
CA SER A 151 20.46 -6.82 22.90
C SER A 151 20.34 -7.96 23.93
N GLN A 152 20.35 -7.66 25.22
CA GLN A 152 20.17 -8.67 26.28
C GLN A 152 18.76 -9.29 26.28
N LEU A 153 17.72 -8.48 26.12
CA LEU A 153 16.34 -8.95 25.97
C LEU A 153 16.20 -9.80 24.71
N VAL A 154 16.78 -9.33 23.59
CA VAL A 154 16.78 -10.05 22.32
C VAL A 154 17.41 -11.44 22.47
N ASP A 155 18.55 -11.54 23.14
CA ASP A 155 19.19 -12.84 23.40
C ASP A 155 18.29 -13.78 24.20
N GLU A 156 17.55 -13.27 25.18
CA GLU A 156 16.58 -14.06 25.94
C GLU A 156 15.42 -14.54 25.04
N ILE A 157 14.87 -13.64 24.22
CA ILE A 157 13.80 -13.95 23.26
C ILE A 157 14.24 -15.05 22.30
N ILE A 158 15.42 -14.93 21.72
CA ILE A 158 15.97 -15.91 20.78
C ILE A 158 16.19 -17.27 21.48
N LYS A 159 16.67 -17.28 22.72
CA LYS A 159 16.84 -18.52 23.51
C LYS A 159 15.50 -19.19 23.83
N LYS A 160 14.46 -18.39 24.12
CA LYS A 160 13.10 -18.89 24.37
C LYS A 160 12.50 -19.51 23.10
N GLY A 161 12.83 -18.95 21.94
CA GLY A 161 12.52 -19.51 20.63
C GLY A 161 11.09 -19.25 20.13
N GLN A 162 10.16 -18.84 20.98
CA GLN A 162 8.81 -18.39 20.62
C GLN A 162 8.28 -17.36 21.64
N LEU A 163 7.48 -16.41 21.15
CA LEU A 163 6.80 -15.39 21.96
C LEU A 163 5.31 -15.67 21.98
N ASP A 164 4.66 -15.45 23.13
CA ASP A 164 3.20 -15.33 23.13
C ASP A 164 2.77 -13.98 22.52
N PHE A 165 1.47 -13.83 22.24
CA PHE A 165 0.94 -12.61 21.63
C PHE A 165 1.23 -11.35 22.45
N ARG A 166 1.14 -11.43 23.79
CA ARG A 166 1.37 -10.27 24.67
C ARG A 166 2.83 -9.85 24.61
N GLU A 167 3.75 -10.81 24.71
CA GLU A 167 5.18 -10.57 24.63
C GLU A 167 5.58 -10.02 23.26
N LYS A 168 5.08 -10.60 22.16
CA LYS A 168 5.33 -10.12 20.79
C LYS A 168 4.97 -8.64 20.64
N TYR A 169 3.77 -8.24 21.04
CA TYR A 169 3.34 -6.85 20.90
C TYR A 169 4.07 -5.90 21.84
N ALA A 170 4.42 -6.35 23.04
CA ALA A 170 5.25 -5.56 23.96
C ALA A 170 6.65 -5.31 23.38
N VAL A 171 7.28 -6.34 22.79
CA VAL A 171 8.58 -6.19 22.11
C VAL A 171 8.47 -5.24 20.93
N LEU A 172 7.44 -5.37 20.08
CA LEU A 172 7.23 -4.47 18.95
C LEU A 172 7.06 -3.01 19.39
N GLY A 173 6.25 -2.77 20.43
CA GLY A 173 6.07 -1.42 20.98
C GLY A 173 7.38 -0.85 21.52
N LEU A 174 8.16 -1.64 22.25
CA LEU A 174 9.45 -1.22 22.82
C LEU A 174 10.50 -0.93 21.74
N LEU A 175 10.65 -1.81 20.75
CA LEU A 175 11.70 -1.66 19.73
C LEU A 175 11.37 -0.58 18.69
N LYS A 176 10.10 -0.22 18.53
CA LYS A 176 9.69 0.90 17.67
C LYS A 176 9.66 2.24 18.41
N PHE A 177 9.90 2.25 19.72
CA PHE A 177 9.92 3.46 20.53
C PHE A 177 11.28 4.14 20.42
N ASP A 178 11.31 5.31 19.79
CA ASP A 178 12.54 6.09 19.62
C ASP A 178 12.57 7.22 20.65
N THR A 179 13.41 7.09 21.68
CA THR A 179 13.55 8.11 22.73
C THR A 179 14.28 9.37 22.26
N GLU A 180 15.21 9.23 21.30
CA GLU A 180 16.11 10.32 20.89
C GLU A 180 15.42 11.25 19.89
N TYR A 181 14.40 10.74 19.21
CA TYR A 181 13.57 11.49 18.27
C TYR A 181 12.76 12.63 18.93
N TYR A 182 12.50 12.56 20.23
CA TYR A 182 11.70 13.58 20.96
C TYR A 182 12.51 14.78 21.48
N ASP A 183 13.83 14.79 21.36
CA ASP A 183 14.71 15.81 21.95
C ASP A 183 15.16 16.89 20.95
N ASP A 184 14.85 16.76 19.65
CA ASP A 184 15.18 17.79 18.65
C ASP A 184 14.14 18.92 18.65
N GLN A 185 14.44 19.98 19.41
CA GLN A 185 13.50 21.07 19.73
C GLN A 185 13.03 21.90 18.53
N TYR A 186 13.65 21.76 17.37
CA TYR A 186 13.37 22.63 16.22
C TYR A 186 12.15 22.17 15.39
N TYR A 187 11.78 20.89 15.47
CA TYR A 187 10.72 20.29 14.65
C TYR A 187 9.66 19.52 15.43
N LYS A 188 9.76 19.44 16.77
CA LYS A 188 8.85 18.64 17.59
C LYS A 188 7.41 19.14 17.41
N SER A 189 6.57 18.34 16.75
CA SER A 189 5.14 18.63 16.73
C SER A 189 4.58 18.43 18.14
N ASP A 190 3.61 19.27 18.54
CA ASP A 190 2.90 19.14 19.82
C ASP A 190 2.41 17.69 20.08
N TYR A 191 2.12 16.95 18.99
CA TYR A 191 1.67 15.56 19.03
C TYR A 191 2.76 14.56 19.44
N GLU A 192 4.01 14.77 19.03
CA GLU A 192 5.13 13.89 19.38
C GLU A 192 5.53 14.04 20.85
N GLU A 193 5.54 15.26 21.38
CA GLU A 193 5.73 15.49 22.82
C GLU A 193 4.70 14.74 23.65
N TYR A 194 3.44 14.80 23.22
CA TYR A 194 2.34 14.09 23.85
C TYR A 194 2.52 12.58 23.80
N GLU A 195 2.96 11.98 22.68
CA GLU A 195 3.15 10.52 22.62
C GLU A 195 4.08 10.01 23.73
N ARG A 196 5.13 10.77 24.09
CA ARG A 196 6.06 10.41 25.17
C ARG A 196 5.38 10.36 26.54
N ASP A 197 4.37 11.21 26.80
CA ASP A 197 3.60 11.22 28.05
C ASP A 197 2.77 9.94 28.27
N PHE A 198 2.61 9.11 27.24
CA PHE A 198 1.89 7.83 27.30
C PHE A 198 2.82 6.64 27.59
N TYR A 199 4.11 6.89 27.80
CA TYR A 199 5.10 5.89 28.15
C TYR A 199 5.75 6.17 29.52
N PRO A 200 6.24 5.14 30.21
CA PRO A 200 7.11 5.31 31.37
C PRO A 200 8.32 6.18 31.06
N ASP A 201 8.95 6.73 32.10
CA ASP A 201 10.19 7.47 31.93
C ASP A 201 11.31 6.63 31.28
N ASP A 202 12.27 7.33 30.68
CA ASP A 202 13.36 6.67 29.95
C ASP A 202 14.21 5.78 30.84
N GLU A 203 14.30 6.03 32.14
CA GLU A 203 15.05 5.18 33.07
C GLU A 203 14.38 3.80 33.19
N VAL A 204 13.05 3.75 33.35
CA VAL A 204 12.29 2.50 33.36
C VAL A 204 12.44 1.76 32.03
N ILE A 205 12.39 2.48 30.91
CA ILE A 205 12.51 1.91 29.56
C ILE A 205 13.91 1.33 29.32
N ASN A 206 14.95 2.10 29.63
CA ASN A 206 16.34 1.74 29.37
C ASN A 206 16.84 0.57 30.23
N ASN A 207 16.14 0.28 31.33
CA ASN A 207 16.47 -0.84 32.24
C ASN A 207 15.85 -2.18 31.81
N ILE A 208 15.09 -2.23 30.70
CA ILE A 208 14.47 -3.47 30.23
C ILE A 208 15.53 -4.38 29.61
N THR A 209 15.88 -5.45 30.33
CA THR A 209 16.88 -6.43 29.87
C THR A 209 16.35 -7.85 29.80
N THR A 210 15.18 -8.12 30.41
CA THR A 210 14.58 -9.45 30.45
C THR A 210 13.11 -9.46 30.03
N LEU A 211 12.56 -10.64 29.71
CA LEU A 211 11.14 -10.82 29.44
C LEU A 211 10.25 -10.45 30.64
N GLU A 212 10.75 -10.62 31.86
CA GLU A 212 10.04 -10.21 33.07
C GLU A 212 10.01 -8.69 33.21
N ASP A 213 11.10 -8.01 32.87
CA ASP A 213 11.14 -6.54 32.86
C ASP A 213 10.21 -5.99 31.78
N LEU A 214 10.14 -6.64 30.62
CA LEU A 214 9.19 -6.28 29.55
C LEU A 214 7.73 -6.38 30.02
N LYS A 215 7.39 -7.41 30.82
CA LYS A 215 6.04 -7.56 31.38
C LYS A 215 5.71 -6.45 32.36
N LYS A 216 6.65 -6.09 33.24
CA LYS A 216 6.50 -4.96 34.18
C LYS A 216 6.38 -3.63 33.45
N TYR A 217 7.20 -3.42 32.42
CA TYR A 217 7.12 -2.25 31.54
C TYR A 217 5.73 -2.13 30.91
N THR A 218 5.21 -3.22 30.35
CA THR A 218 3.87 -3.24 29.74
C THR A 218 2.79 -2.82 30.75
N ASP A 219 2.87 -3.32 31.98
CA ASP A 219 1.95 -2.94 33.05
C ASP A 219 2.11 -1.47 33.48
N ALA A 220 3.34 -0.95 33.47
CA ALA A 220 3.63 0.46 33.75
C ALA A 220 3.05 1.38 32.66
N CYS A 221 3.18 1.01 31.37
CA CYS A 221 2.56 1.75 30.27
C CYS A 221 1.05 1.91 30.51
N TYR A 222 0.33 0.84 30.85
CA TYR A 222 -1.11 0.95 31.11
C TYR A 222 -1.45 1.91 32.25
N VAL A 223 -0.61 1.96 33.30
CA VAL A 223 -0.82 2.89 34.43
C VAL A 223 -0.61 4.34 33.98
N VAL A 224 0.47 4.61 33.24
CA VAL A 224 0.78 5.94 32.70
C VAL A 224 -0.32 6.42 31.77
N GLN A 225 -0.70 5.60 30.79
CA GLN A 225 -1.76 5.91 29.81
C GLN A 225 -3.09 6.24 30.51
N ILE A 226 -3.50 5.44 31.51
CA ILE A 226 -4.74 5.70 32.26
C ILE A 226 -4.63 7.00 33.07
N SER A 227 -3.47 7.32 33.65
CA SER A 227 -3.27 8.60 34.36
C SER A 227 -3.41 9.77 33.40
N ARG A 228 -2.69 9.70 32.28
CA ARG A 228 -2.66 10.79 31.30
C ARG A 228 -4.04 11.07 30.70
N ILE A 229 -4.79 10.03 30.34
CA ILE A 229 -6.18 10.15 29.86
C ILE A 229 -7.07 10.86 30.89
N LYS A 230 -6.88 10.63 32.19
CA LYS A 230 -7.67 11.31 33.23
C LYS A 230 -7.36 12.80 33.31
N GLU A 231 -6.12 13.17 33.10
CA GLU A 231 -5.60 14.53 33.24
C GLU A 231 -5.96 15.47 32.08
N LEU A 232 -6.25 14.94 30.88
CA LEU A 232 -6.55 15.74 29.68
C LEU A 232 -7.76 16.67 29.83
N ASN A 233 -7.63 17.96 29.61
CA ASN A 233 -8.75 18.92 29.67
C ASN A 233 -9.23 19.34 28.28
N GLU A 234 -10.44 19.92 28.20
CA GLU A 234 -11.05 20.34 26.92
C GLU A 234 -10.19 21.38 26.17
N ASP A 235 -9.41 22.19 26.90
CA ASP A 235 -8.56 23.26 26.36
C ASP A 235 -7.12 22.78 26.02
N ASP A 236 -6.79 21.51 26.24
CA ASP A 236 -5.46 20.99 25.88
C ASP A 236 -5.32 20.95 24.33
N TYR A 237 -4.18 21.42 23.82
CA TYR A 237 -3.75 21.38 22.42
C TYR A 237 -4.79 21.87 21.38
N TYR A 238 -4.94 23.20 21.25
CA TYR A 238 -5.86 23.87 20.32
C TYR A 238 -7.34 23.42 20.42
N GLY A 239 -7.73 22.73 21.49
CA GLY A 239 -9.11 22.32 21.77
C GLY A 239 -9.50 20.94 21.25
N ASP A 240 -8.53 20.03 21.00
CA ASP A 240 -8.81 18.74 20.35
C ASP A 240 -8.54 17.48 21.22
N ALA A 241 -8.76 17.60 22.53
CA ALA A 241 -8.66 16.46 23.46
C ALA A 241 -9.56 15.27 23.08
N ASN A 242 -10.68 15.53 22.40
CA ASN A 242 -11.58 14.49 21.90
C ASN A 242 -10.90 13.63 20.83
N TYR A 243 -10.24 14.26 19.85
CA TYR A 243 -9.49 13.56 18.82
C TYR A 243 -8.37 12.72 19.42
N MET A 244 -7.61 13.28 20.37
CA MET A 244 -6.52 12.56 21.03
C MET A 244 -6.99 11.28 21.72
N ILE A 245 -8.07 11.35 22.51
CA ILE A 245 -8.60 10.16 23.19
C ILE A 245 -9.19 9.16 22.17
N LYS A 246 -9.84 9.63 21.10
CA LYS A 246 -10.32 8.76 20.02
C LYS A 246 -9.17 8.02 19.34
N ASN A 247 -8.04 8.68 19.12
CA ASN A 247 -6.84 8.07 18.57
C ASN A 247 -6.27 7.03 19.55
N GLU A 248 -6.11 7.36 20.83
CA GLU A 248 -5.61 6.41 21.84
C GLU A 248 -6.52 5.19 22.02
N ILE A 249 -7.85 5.37 21.97
CA ILE A 249 -8.80 4.25 21.94
C ILE A 249 -8.56 3.38 20.71
N THR A 250 -8.39 4.01 19.55
CA THR A 250 -8.17 3.32 18.28
C THR A 250 -6.86 2.53 18.29
N LYS A 251 -5.75 3.13 18.76
CA LYS A 251 -4.46 2.47 18.98
C LYS A 251 -4.62 1.27 19.93
N ALA A 252 -5.33 1.44 21.04
CA ALA A 252 -5.58 0.37 22.00
C ALA A 252 -6.43 -0.77 21.42
N LEU A 253 -7.29 -0.53 20.43
CA LEU A 253 -8.18 -1.54 19.83
C LEU A 253 -7.62 -2.21 18.57
N ALA A 254 -6.84 -1.49 17.77
CA ALA A 254 -6.30 -1.98 16.50
C ALA A 254 -4.83 -2.38 16.60
N ASN A 255 -4.10 -1.91 17.63
CA ASN A 255 -2.65 -2.01 17.73
C ASN A 255 -1.91 -1.44 16.51
N ILE A 256 -2.54 -0.46 15.84
CA ILE A 256 -1.98 0.30 14.73
C ILE A 256 -1.47 1.62 15.31
N LYS A 257 -0.22 1.98 14.99
CA LYS A 257 0.33 3.31 15.31
C LYS A 257 -0.06 4.26 14.17
N TYR A 258 -0.71 5.35 14.51
CA TYR A 258 -1.05 6.45 13.60
C TYR A 258 -0.10 7.62 13.85
N PHE A 259 0.39 8.25 12.78
CA PHE A 259 1.22 9.45 12.87
C PHE A 259 0.32 10.68 12.72
N GLY A 260 0.57 11.72 13.52
CA GLY A 260 -0.16 12.99 13.48
C GLY A 260 -1.69 12.87 13.62
N ASN A 261 -2.40 13.56 12.74
CA ASN A 261 -3.87 13.65 12.71
C ASN A 261 -4.55 12.50 11.94
N GLU A 262 -3.91 11.33 11.90
CA GLU A 262 -4.52 10.12 11.33
C GLU A 262 -5.31 9.27 12.36
N SER A 263 -6.50 8.83 11.95
CA SER A 263 -7.36 7.88 12.67
C SER A 263 -7.99 6.86 11.70
N LEU A 264 -8.69 5.81 12.18
CA LEU A 264 -9.19 4.74 11.30
C LEU A 264 -10.21 5.19 10.23
N ASP A 265 -11.09 6.14 10.59
CA ASP A 265 -12.00 6.84 9.67
C ASP A 265 -11.22 7.63 8.61
N THR A 266 -10.10 8.16 9.05
CA THR A 266 -9.09 8.86 8.29
C THR A 266 -8.23 7.94 7.40
N ILE A 267 -8.47 6.62 7.31
CA ILE A 267 -7.80 5.72 6.34
C ILE A 267 -8.84 4.95 5.48
N GLY A 268 -10.08 5.45 5.40
CA GLY A 268 -11.07 4.93 4.43
C GLY A 268 -11.79 3.63 4.81
N PHE A 269 -11.68 3.18 6.07
CA PHE A 269 -12.33 1.95 6.54
C PHE A 269 -13.73 2.18 7.13
N GLU A 270 -14.59 2.90 6.42
CA GLU A 270 -15.96 3.14 6.90
C GLU A 270 -16.82 1.86 6.86
N THR A 271 -17.59 1.61 7.93
CA THR A 271 -18.50 0.46 7.99
C THR A 271 -19.48 0.42 6.80
N SER A 272 -19.95 1.58 6.31
CA SER A 272 -20.82 1.69 5.13
C SER A 272 -20.14 1.18 3.87
N SER A 273 -18.94 1.68 3.57
CA SER A 273 -18.17 1.29 2.39
C SER A 273 -17.86 -0.20 2.41
N LEU A 274 -17.44 -0.75 3.56
CA LEU A 274 -17.14 -2.18 3.70
C LEU A 274 -18.38 -3.07 3.53
N LYS A 275 -19.56 -2.62 3.98
CA LYS A 275 -20.82 -3.35 3.75
C LYS A 275 -21.18 -3.40 2.27
N GLU A 276 -20.98 -2.30 1.55
CA GLU A 276 -21.22 -2.23 0.12
C GLU A 276 -20.24 -3.14 -0.63
N LEU A 277 -18.95 -3.08 -0.30
CA LEU A 277 -17.92 -3.96 -0.86
C LEU A 277 -18.25 -5.44 -0.66
N ARG A 278 -18.65 -5.81 0.57
CA ARG A 278 -19.05 -7.19 0.88
C ARG A 278 -20.22 -7.66 0.02
N ASN A 279 -21.16 -6.76 -0.25
CA ASN A 279 -22.33 -7.11 -1.06
C ASN A 279 -22.01 -7.17 -2.56
N SER A 280 -20.94 -6.50 -3.01
CA SER A 280 -20.54 -6.52 -4.42
C SER A 280 -19.66 -7.72 -4.78
N VAL A 281 -18.85 -8.24 -3.86
CA VAL A 281 -18.02 -9.43 -4.08
C VAL A 281 -18.87 -10.70 -4.20
N THR A 282 -18.46 -11.67 -5.02
CA THR A 282 -19.18 -12.96 -5.16
C THR A 282 -18.68 -14.05 -4.20
N ASP A 283 -17.38 -14.06 -3.88
CA ASP A 283 -16.76 -15.06 -3.01
C ASP A 283 -17.27 -15.00 -1.55
N GLU A 284 -17.90 -16.08 -1.10
CA GLU A 284 -18.50 -16.18 0.23
C GLU A 284 -17.46 -16.20 1.37
N SER A 285 -16.24 -16.69 1.13
CA SER A 285 -15.16 -16.68 2.12
C SER A 285 -14.62 -15.26 2.35
N ILE A 286 -14.55 -14.46 1.28
CA ILE A 286 -14.24 -13.02 1.37
C ILE A 286 -15.37 -12.29 2.12
N LYS A 287 -16.63 -12.68 1.92
CA LYS A 287 -17.75 -12.08 2.66
C LYS A 287 -17.73 -12.41 4.16
N GLU A 288 -17.36 -13.63 4.54
CA GLU A 288 -17.09 -13.99 5.95
C GLU A 288 -16.01 -13.07 6.53
N GLU A 289 -14.90 -12.91 5.80
CA GLU A 289 -13.76 -12.11 6.23
C GLU A 289 -14.12 -10.63 6.41
N LEU A 290 -14.73 -10.00 5.40
CA LEU A 290 -15.23 -8.62 5.49
C LEU A 290 -16.23 -8.45 6.63
N SER A 291 -17.02 -9.47 6.95
CA SER A 291 -17.98 -9.38 8.04
C SER A 291 -17.31 -9.24 9.42
N LYS A 292 -16.12 -9.81 9.62
CA LYS A 292 -15.30 -9.55 10.81
C LYS A 292 -14.90 -8.06 10.85
N TYR A 293 -14.38 -7.53 9.74
CA TYR A 293 -13.94 -6.13 9.68
C TYR A 293 -15.11 -5.15 9.87
N ILE A 294 -16.26 -5.40 9.24
CA ILE A 294 -17.49 -4.62 9.44
C ILE A 294 -17.92 -4.61 10.90
N LEU A 295 -17.83 -5.76 11.60
CA LEU A 295 -18.19 -5.84 13.01
C LEU A 295 -17.24 -5.01 13.89
N PHE A 296 -15.94 -5.06 13.62
CA PHE A 296 -14.93 -4.26 14.30
C PHE A 296 -15.11 -2.76 14.04
N MET A 297 -15.21 -2.37 12.76
CA MET A 297 -15.42 -0.98 12.37
C MET A 297 -16.74 -0.42 12.91
N SER A 298 -17.78 -1.24 13.06
CA SER A 298 -19.03 -0.80 13.70
C SER A 298 -18.82 -0.36 15.16
N LEU A 299 -17.90 -1.00 15.89
CA LEU A 299 -17.52 -0.56 17.24
C LEU A 299 -16.74 0.76 17.18
N ILE A 300 -15.74 0.85 16.29
CA ILE A 300 -14.93 2.06 16.10
C ILE A 300 -15.80 3.26 15.73
N ASP A 301 -16.63 3.14 14.68
CA ASP A 301 -17.56 4.19 14.24
C ASP A 301 -18.49 4.67 15.37
N SER A 302 -18.90 3.76 16.27
CA SER A 302 -19.75 4.11 17.40
C SER A 302 -19.02 4.95 18.45
N ILE A 303 -17.72 4.75 18.61
CA ILE A 303 -16.85 5.51 19.52
C ILE A 303 -16.50 6.85 18.90
N LEU A 304 -16.15 6.88 17.61
CA LEU A 304 -15.77 8.10 16.89
C LEU A 304 -16.90 9.14 16.86
N LYS A 305 -18.17 8.70 16.92
CA LYS A 305 -19.37 9.57 17.02
C LYS A 305 -19.62 10.16 18.40
N ILE A 306 -18.80 9.86 19.40
CA ILE A 306 -18.95 10.39 20.76
C ILE A 306 -18.16 11.69 20.87
N ASP A 307 -18.82 12.79 21.18
CA ASP A 307 -18.18 14.11 21.38
C ASP A 307 -18.02 14.47 22.86
N ASP A 308 -18.56 13.65 23.77
CA ASP A 308 -18.47 13.83 25.21
C ASP A 308 -17.13 13.29 25.74
N LEU A 309 -16.19 14.21 26.00
CA LEU A 309 -14.84 13.89 26.48
C LEU A 309 -14.86 13.01 27.74
N ARG A 310 -15.80 13.24 28.67
CA ARG A 310 -15.89 12.44 29.90
C ARG A 310 -16.27 10.99 29.59
N LYS A 311 -17.18 10.78 28.65
CA LYS A 311 -17.54 9.42 28.19
C LYS A 311 -16.36 8.76 27.49
N LEU A 312 -15.65 9.48 26.61
CA LEU A 312 -14.46 8.97 25.93
C LEU A 312 -13.37 8.52 26.92
N LYS A 313 -13.06 9.35 27.93
CA LYS A 313 -12.12 9.00 29.00
C LYS A 313 -12.49 7.71 29.74
N VAL A 314 -13.78 7.53 30.06
CA VAL A 314 -14.30 6.33 30.73
C VAL A 314 -14.16 5.11 29.82
N ILE A 315 -14.49 5.24 28.52
CA ILE A 315 -14.34 4.18 27.53
C ILE A 315 -12.87 3.77 27.40
N ALA A 316 -11.96 4.74 27.18
CA ALA A 316 -10.54 4.48 27.05
C ALA A 316 -9.96 3.77 28.28
N SER A 317 -10.30 4.25 29.48
CA SER A 317 -9.91 3.60 30.74
C SER A 317 -10.41 2.15 30.84
N ARG A 318 -11.63 1.87 30.39
CA ARG A 318 -12.19 0.50 30.41
C ARG A 318 -11.51 -0.41 29.40
N ILE A 319 -11.17 0.11 28.21
CA ILE A 319 -10.43 -0.63 27.17
C ILE A 319 -9.03 -1.00 27.68
N LEU A 320 -8.29 -0.04 28.24
CA LEU A 320 -6.94 -0.29 28.78
C LEU A 320 -6.96 -1.29 29.94
N ASN A 321 -7.92 -1.17 30.85
CA ASN A 321 -8.10 -2.17 31.92
C ASN A 321 -8.44 -3.56 31.37
N PHE A 322 -9.34 -3.64 30.37
CA PHE A 322 -9.67 -4.89 29.71
C PHE A 322 -8.43 -5.52 29.06
N LYS A 323 -7.65 -4.74 28.32
CA LYS A 323 -6.40 -5.19 27.68
C LYS A 323 -5.39 -5.73 28.70
N LYS A 324 -5.31 -5.12 29.89
CA LYS A 324 -4.44 -5.58 30.97
C LYS A 324 -4.86 -6.91 31.57
N SER A 325 -6.17 -7.16 31.70
CA SER A 325 -6.70 -8.29 32.47
C SER A 325 -7.33 -9.42 31.64
N ASN A 326 -7.44 -9.28 30.32
CA ASN A 326 -8.19 -10.21 29.48
C ASN A 326 -7.48 -10.50 28.16
N ASP A 327 -7.08 -11.76 27.95
CA ASP A 327 -6.37 -12.21 26.76
C ASP A 327 -7.26 -12.26 25.51
N THR A 328 -8.58 -12.20 25.65
CA THR A 328 -9.53 -12.13 24.52
C THR A 328 -9.25 -10.95 23.58
N ILE A 329 -8.61 -9.88 24.07
CA ILE A 329 -8.17 -8.76 23.22
C ILE A 329 -7.20 -9.20 22.12
N TYR A 330 -6.37 -10.22 22.37
CA TYR A 330 -5.41 -10.73 21.38
C TYR A 330 -6.09 -11.50 20.26
N THR A 331 -7.25 -12.12 20.51
CA THR A 331 -8.11 -12.65 19.44
C THR A 331 -8.54 -11.52 18.52
N ILE A 332 -8.94 -10.36 19.06
CA ILE A 332 -9.33 -9.21 18.24
C ILE A 332 -8.15 -8.76 17.38
N TYR A 333 -6.97 -8.57 17.97
CA TYR A 333 -5.76 -8.17 17.25
C TYR A 333 -5.36 -9.15 16.15
N ASN A 334 -5.43 -10.46 16.42
CA ASN A 334 -5.08 -11.47 15.42
C ASN A 334 -5.91 -11.34 14.14
N TYR A 335 -7.17 -10.91 14.24
CA TYR A 335 -7.99 -10.66 13.07
C TYR A 335 -7.83 -9.26 12.48
N THR A 336 -7.47 -8.24 13.27
CA THR A 336 -7.42 -6.85 12.81
C THR A 336 -6.04 -6.37 12.39
N GLU A 337 -4.95 -7.02 12.81
CA GLU A 337 -3.56 -6.59 12.56
C GLU A 337 -3.26 -6.37 11.07
N ASN A 338 -3.81 -7.23 10.20
CA ASN A 338 -3.61 -7.15 8.74
C ASN A 338 -4.84 -6.62 7.99
N MET A 339 -5.83 -6.10 8.70
CA MET A 339 -7.14 -5.71 8.13
C MET A 339 -6.98 -4.74 6.95
N ALA A 340 -6.14 -3.71 7.08
CA ALA A 340 -5.97 -2.70 6.04
C ALA A 340 -5.46 -3.29 4.72
N LYS A 341 -4.35 -4.03 4.78
CA LYS A 341 -3.79 -4.77 3.65
C LYS A 341 -4.81 -5.73 3.05
N ARG A 342 -5.54 -6.44 3.90
CA ARG A 342 -6.49 -7.45 3.47
C ARG A 342 -7.72 -6.86 2.79
N ILE A 343 -8.24 -5.74 3.28
CA ILE A 343 -9.32 -5.00 2.63
C ILE A 343 -8.90 -4.56 1.22
N LYS A 344 -7.66 -4.08 1.06
CA LYS A 344 -7.12 -3.71 -0.25
C LYS A 344 -7.02 -4.88 -1.22
N GLU A 345 -6.53 -6.04 -0.76
CA GLU A 345 -6.52 -7.28 -1.56
C GLU A 345 -7.93 -7.73 -1.96
N ILE A 346 -8.88 -7.62 -1.03
CA ILE A 346 -10.30 -7.93 -1.28
C ILE A 346 -10.89 -6.95 -2.29
N TYR A 347 -10.54 -5.68 -2.21
CA TYR A 347 -11.00 -4.67 -3.14
C TYR A 347 -10.43 -4.91 -4.54
N ALA A 348 -9.14 -5.22 -4.67
CA ALA A 348 -8.54 -5.61 -5.93
C ALA A 348 -9.19 -6.89 -6.53
N HIS A 349 -9.59 -7.82 -5.67
CA HIS A 349 -10.40 -8.97 -6.07
C HIS A 349 -11.77 -8.56 -6.61
N GLU A 350 -12.46 -7.62 -5.95
CA GLU A 350 -13.74 -7.08 -6.42
C GLU A 350 -13.60 -6.44 -7.80
N ILE A 351 -12.59 -5.59 -7.99
CA ILE A 351 -12.28 -4.99 -9.29
C ILE A 351 -12.17 -6.08 -10.34
N LYS A 352 -11.34 -7.10 -10.10
CA LYS A 352 -11.15 -8.22 -11.02
C LYS A 352 -12.46 -8.95 -11.35
N GLU A 353 -13.34 -9.16 -10.38
CA GLU A 353 -14.66 -9.78 -10.61
C GLU A 353 -15.58 -8.90 -11.49
N LYS A 354 -15.41 -7.57 -11.45
CA LYS A 354 -16.25 -6.62 -12.21
C LYS A 354 -15.69 -6.29 -13.59
N LEU A 355 -14.40 -6.46 -13.82
CA LEU A 355 -13.81 -6.18 -15.12
C LEU A 355 -14.36 -7.11 -16.21
N ILE A 356 -14.81 -6.52 -17.31
CA ILE A 356 -15.25 -7.29 -18.48
C ILE A 356 -14.02 -7.75 -19.27
N ASP A 357 -13.92 -9.05 -19.52
CA ASP A 357 -12.91 -9.58 -20.42
C ASP A 357 -13.42 -9.62 -21.87
N PHE A 358 -13.05 -8.59 -22.64
CA PHE A 358 -13.43 -8.45 -24.04
C PHE A 358 -12.94 -9.63 -24.91
N THR A 359 -11.83 -10.26 -24.54
CA THR A 359 -11.26 -11.37 -25.32
C THR A 359 -12.12 -12.62 -25.25
N ASN A 360 -12.85 -12.80 -24.13
CA ASN A 360 -13.72 -13.96 -23.87
C ASN A 360 -15.16 -13.78 -24.36
N LEU A 361 -15.54 -12.62 -24.88
CA LEU A 361 -16.89 -12.42 -25.45
C LEU A 361 -17.09 -13.32 -26.67
N GLU A 362 -18.17 -14.10 -26.67
CA GLU A 362 -18.50 -15.03 -27.74
C GLU A 362 -18.78 -14.28 -29.05
N ASN A 363 -18.44 -14.90 -30.18
CA ASN A 363 -18.77 -14.37 -31.49
C ASN A 363 -20.29 -14.46 -31.72
N GLY A 364 -20.91 -13.37 -32.18
CA GLY A 364 -22.36 -13.31 -32.38
C GLY A 364 -22.94 -11.96 -32.02
N ASN A 365 -24.27 -11.87 -32.11
CA ASN A 365 -25.02 -10.66 -31.80
C ASN A 365 -26.16 -11.02 -30.84
N ASN A 366 -26.25 -10.31 -29.73
CA ASN A 366 -27.36 -10.38 -28.79
C ASN A 366 -27.85 -8.97 -28.43
N GLN A 367 -28.80 -8.86 -27.50
CA GLN A 367 -29.35 -7.57 -27.11
C GLN A 367 -28.37 -6.67 -26.33
N LEU A 368 -27.28 -7.22 -25.80
CA LEU A 368 -26.34 -6.55 -24.89
C LEU A 368 -25.02 -6.19 -25.58
N TYR A 369 -24.55 -6.98 -26.55
CA TYR A 369 -23.35 -6.70 -27.34
C TYR A 369 -23.36 -7.46 -28.68
N SER A 370 -22.49 -7.04 -29.60
CA SER A 370 -22.15 -7.80 -30.79
C SER A 370 -20.63 -7.92 -30.96
N ARG A 371 -20.16 -9.08 -31.39
CA ARG A 371 -18.78 -9.32 -31.81
C ARG A 371 -18.77 -9.77 -33.26
N THR A 372 -17.93 -9.13 -34.07
CA THR A 372 -17.72 -9.43 -35.48
C THR A 372 -16.24 -9.72 -35.70
N ASN A 373 -15.91 -10.98 -35.99
CA ASN A 373 -14.53 -11.36 -36.22
C ASN A 373 -13.98 -10.76 -37.53
N SER A 374 -12.72 -10.35 -37.51
CA SER A 374 -11.99 -9.90 -38.71
C SER A 374 -12.68 -8.78 -39.51
N LYS A 375 -13.38 -7.86 -38.83
CA LYS A 375 -14.14 -6.77 -39.46
C LYS A 375 -13.24 -5.75 -40.14
N PHE A 376 -12.09 -5.45 -39.52
CA PHE A 376 -11.14 -4.45 -40.00
C PHE A 376 -9.82 -5.08 -40.41
N THR A 377 -9.03 -4.35 -41.20
CA THR A 377 -7.74 -4.79 -41.73
C THR A 377 -6.71 -3.70 -41.51
N ALA A 378 -5.56 -4.05 -40.94
CA ALA A 378 -4.45 -3.13 -40.79
C ALA A 378 -3.80 -2.79 -42.13
N ASP A 379 -3.32 -1.56 -42.22
CA ASP A 379 -2.64 -1.04 -43.41
C ASP A 379 -1.28 -1.70 -43.61
N SER A 380 -0.73 -1.55 -44.82
CA SER A 380 0.61 -2.07 -45.10
C SER A 380 1.67 -1.19 -44.44
N LYS A 381 2.14 -1.61 -43.27
CA LYS A 381 3.11 -0.88 -42.46
C LYS A 381 3.91 -1.84 -41.58
N MET A 382 5.19 -1.52 -41.40
CA MET A 382 6.00 -2.04 -40.30
C MET A 382 5.72 -1.17 -39.05
N LEU A 383 5.19 -1.78 -37.99
CA LEU A 383 5.05 -1.11 -36.70
C LEU A 383 6.08 -1.69 -35.74
N TYR A 384 7.06 -0.86 -35.36
CA TYR A 384 8.25 -1.28 -34.63
C TYR A 384 9.00 -2.41 -35.34
N ASP A 385 8.95 -3.60 -34.75
CA ASP A 385 9.63 -4.83 -35.13
C ASP A 385 8.70 -5.82 -35.85
N GLU A 386 7.44 -5.47 -36.09
CA GLU A 386 6.46 -6.36 -36.69
C GLU A 386 5.82 -5.80 -37.98
N ASP A 387 5.72 -6.66 -39.00
CA ASP A 387 4.87 -6.41 -40.16
C ASP A 387 3.42 -6.68 -39.78
N ILE A 388 2.59 -5.63 -39.79
CA ILE A 388 1.16 -5.72 -39.50
C ILE A 388 0.30 -5.76 -40.77
N THR A 389 0.94 -5.76 -41.96
CA THR A 389 0.25 -5.71 -43.26
C THR A 389 -0.84 -6.77 -43.37
N GLY A 390 -2.08 -6.32 -43.56
CA GLY A 390 -3.21 -7.21 -43.84
C GLY A 390 -3.73 -8.01 -42.65
N ARG A 391 -3.17 -7.82 -41.44
CA ARG A 391 -3.69 -8.45 -40.22
C ARG A 391 -5.14 -8.04 -40.01
N LYS A 392 -5.98 -9.02 -39.64
CA LYS A 392 -7.41 -8.83 -39.42
C LYS A 392 -7.68 -8.54 -37.95
N VAL A 393 -8.60 -7.61 -37.70
CA VAL A 393 -8.93 -7.15 -36.36
C VAL A 393 -10.41 -7.38 -36.10
N ASP A 394 -10.70 -7.97 -34.94
CA ASP A 394 -12.06 -8.19 -34.45
C ASP A 394 -12.69 -6.87 -33.98
N TYR A 395 -14.02 -6.79 -34.05
CA TYR A 395 -14.78 -5.63 -33.61
C TYR A 395 -15.86 -6.04 -32.62
N ILE A 396 -15.96 -5.31 -31.52
CA ILE A 396 -16.95 -5.50 -30.47
C ILE A 396 -17.74 -4.19 -30.32
N GLU A 397 -19.06 -4.27 -30.43
CA GLU A 397 -19.96 -3.17 -30.09
C GLU A 397 -20.71 -3.52 -28.81
N LEU A 398 -20.44 -2.76 -27.75
CA LEU A 398 -21.20 -2.85 -26.50
C LEU A 398 -22.48 -2.03 -26.63
N SER A 399 -23.61 -2.66 -26.36
CA SER A 399 -24.95 -2.10 -26.60
C SER A 399 -25.84 -2.09 -25.35
N GLY A 400 -25.37 -2.65 -24.24
CA GLY A 400 -26.17 -2.77 -23.03
C GLY A 400 -25.69 -3.81 -22.01
N ILE A 401 -24.48 -4.38 -22.15
CA ILE A 401 -23.91 -5.25 -21.11
C ILE A 401 -23.43 -4.37 -19.95
N ASP A 402 -23.74 -4.74 -18.72
CA ASP A 402 -23.17 -4.04 -17.56
C ASP A 402 -21.66 -4.33 -17.53
N TYR A 403 -20.83 -3.30 -17.53
CA TYR A 403 -19.38 -3.50 -17.57
C TYR A 403 -18.62 -2.54 -16.65
N VAL A 404 -17.41 -2.96 -16.30
CA VAL A 404 -16.34 -2.08 -15.82
C VAL A 404 -15.11 -2.40 -16.65
N SER A 405 -14.36 -1.37 -17.04
CA SER A 405 -13.05 -1.54 -17.65
C SER A 405 -12.10 -0.50 -17.09
N LEU A 406 -10.81 -0.81 -17.12
CA LEU A 406 -9.76 0.14 -16.82
C LEU A 406 -9.19 0.66 -18.14
N VAL A 407 -9.04 1.96 -18.28
CA VAL A 407 -8.56 2.62 -19.50
C VAL A 407 -7.23 3.32 -19.25
N HIS A 408 -6.36 3.30 -20.24
CA HIS A 408 -5.18 4.15 -20.31
C HIS A 408 -5.16 4.87 -21.64
N VAL A 409 -5.02 6.20 -21.62
CA VAL A 409 -4.84 6.99 -22.84
C VAL A 409 -3.34 7.15 -23.06
N LEU A 410 -2.80 6.40 -24.02
CA LEU A 410 -1.37 6.41 -24.28
C LEU A 410 -0.95 7.82 -24.75
N ASN A 411 0.13 8.36 -24.17
CA ASN A 411 0.72 9.65 -24.53
C ASN A 411 -0.23 10.86 -24.60
N ALA A 412 -1.30 10.88 -23.80
CA ALA A 412 -2.29 11.96 -23.82
C ALA A 412 -1.68 13.37 -23.64
N TYR A 413 -0.57 13.49 -22.89
CA TYR A 413 0.07 14.76 -22.54
C TYR A 413 1.58 14.82 -22.84
N GLY A 414 2.18 13.88 -23.56
CA GLY A 414 3.62 13.88 -23.85
C GLY A 414 4.15 12.52 -24.34
N GLU A 415 5.48 12.39 -24.42
CA GLU A 415 6.17 11.16 -24.86
C GLU A 415 6.49 10.25 -23.65
N GLY A 416 5.46 9.63 -23.09
CA GLY A 416 5.56 8.78 -21.91
C GLY A 416 5.88 7.32 -22.25
N GLY A 417 4.89 6.59 -22.75
CA GLY A 417 4.94 5.14 -23.02
C GLY A 417 4.75 4.79 -24.50
N THR A 418 5.09 3.59 -24.93
CA THR A 418 4.85 3.12 -26.31
C THR A 418 4.10 1.79 -26.35
N LEU A 419 3.38 1.50 -27.43
CA LEU A 419 2.71 0.21 -27.64
C LEU A 419 3.68 -0.98 -27.49
N LYS A 420 4.93 -0.80 -27.91
CA LYS A 420 5.99 -1.82 -27.80
C LYS A 420 6.22 -2.26 -26.36
N ASP A 421 6.00 -1.38 -25.39
CA ASP A 421 6.28 -1.64 -23.97
C ASP A 421 5.45 -2.81 -23.44
N PHE A 422 4.25 -3.01 -23.99
CA PHE A 422 3.35 -4.10 -23.58
C PHE A 422 3.81 -5.47 -24.09
N LYS A 423 4.67 -5.52 -25.10
CA LYS A 423 5.30 -6.76 -25.57
C LYS A 423 6.72 -6.94 -25.05
N THR A 424 7.45 -5.83 -24.92
CA THR A 424 8.83 -5.78 -24.45
C THR A 424 8.92 -4.67 -23.40
N PRO A 425 8.91 -5.01 -22.09
CA PRO A 425 9.07 -4.03 -21.03
C PRO A 425 10.31 -3.17 -21.25
N ARG A 426 10.24 -1.88 -20.90
CA ARG A 426 11.37 -0.95 -21.08
C ARG A 426 12.45 -1.19 -20.04
N ILE A 427 12.05 -1.61 -18.85
CA ILE A 427 12.91 -1.73 -17.68
C ILE A 427 12.69 -3.10 -17.03
N ILE A 428 13.76 -3.69 -16.51
CA ILE A 428 13.69 -4.91 -15.68
C ILE A 428 13.45 -4.46 -14.24
N GLY A 429 12.21 -4.54 -13.74
CA GLY A 429 11.87 -4.10 -12.38
C GLY A 429 10.38 -3.82 -12.15
N LYS A 430 10.07 -3.13 -11.05
CA LYS A 430 8.69 -2.74 -10.70
C LYS A 430 8.27 -1.51 -11.51
N GLU A 431 7.80 -1.74 -12.73
CA GLU A 431 7.03 -0.74 -13.48
C GLU A 431 5.62 -0.65 -12.88
N TYR A 432 5.04 0.56 -12.87
CA TYR A 432 3.65 0.79 -12.52
C TYR A 432 2.93 1.47 -13.67
N ILE A 433 1.60 1.34 -13.68
CA ILE A 433 0.72 1.96 -14.67
C ILE A 433 -0.47 2.58 -13.94
N CYS A 434 -0.81 3.81 -14.33
CA CYS A 434 -2.02 4.48 -13.91
C CYS A 434 -3.14 4.17 -14.89
N LEU A 435 -4.23 3.60 -14.39
CA LEU A 435 -5.41 3.27 -15.17
C LEU A 435 -6.64 3.96 -14.58
N SER A 436 -7.48 4.53 -15.42
CA SER A 436 -8.75 5.13 -15.00
C SER A 436 -9.89 4.12 -15.17
N ALA A 437 -10.81 4.00 -14.20
CA ALA A 437 -11.99 3.15 -14.37
C ALA A 437 -13.11 3.84 -15.13
N ILE A 438 -13.76 3.08 -16.00
CA ILE A 438 -14.93 3.47 -16.79
C ILE A 438 -16.02 2.40 -16.70
N ASP A 439 -17.27 2.83 -16.79
CA ASP A 439 -18.46 1.98 -16.87
C ASP A 439 -19.40 2.51 -17.97
N GLU A 440 -20.61 1.97 -18.05
CA GLU A 440 -21.63 2.41 -19.01
C GLU A 440 -22.11 3.88 -18.84
N THR A 441 -21.85 4.50 -17.69
CA THR A 441 -22.32 5.86 -17.36
C THR A 441 -21.29 6.94 -17.69
N LYS A 442 -20.01 6.57 -17.80
CA LYS A 442 -18.90 7.51 -18.01
C LYS A 442 -18.61 7.74 -19.49
N GLU A 443 -18.98 8.93 -19.99
CA GLU A 443 -18.79 9.32 -21.40
C GLU A 443 -17.53 10.16 -21.65
N LYS A 444 -16.92 10.72 -20.60
CA LYS A 444 -15.75 11.59 -20.72
C LYS A 444 -14.48 10.78 -20.51
N ILE A 445 -13.78 10.50 -21.60
CA ILE A 445 -12.42 9.94 -21.62
C ILE A 445 -11.53 10.97 -22.29
N ALA A 446 -10.34 11.19 -21.75
CA ALA A 446 -9.38 12.12 -22.35
C ALA A 446 -9.12 11.73 -23.82
N LYS A 447 -9.14 12.73 -24.69
CA LYS A 447 -8.82 12.55 -26.11
C LYS A 447 -7.43 13.08 -26.38
N SER A 448 -6.62 12.28 -27.07
CA SER A 448 -5.34 12.79 -27.57
C SER A 448 -5.57 13.86 -28.63
N LYS A 449 -4.62 14.79 -28.74
CA LYS A 449 -4.58 15.77 -29.83
C LYS A 449 -3.96 15.19 -31.11
N GLN A 450 -3.32 14.04 -31.03
CA GLN A 450 -2.64 13.35 -32.13
C GLN A 450 -3.44 12.11 -32.54
N ASP A 451 -3.38 11.75 -33.82
CA ASP A 451 -4.06 10.60 -34.41
C ASP A 451 -3.02 9.65 -35.01
N ASP A 452 -2.28 8.98 -34.12
CA ASP A 452 -1.29 7.95 -34.45
C ASP A 452 -1.36 6.78 -33.46
N GLU A 453 -0.63 5.70 -33.75
CA GLU A 453 -0.70 4.46 -32.97
C GLU A 453 -0.29 4.62 -31.49
N GLU A 454 0.45 5.66 -31.13
CA GLU A 454 0.92 5.91 -29.77
C GLU A 454 -0.02 6.78 -28.94
N HIS A 455 -1.15 7.18 -29.52
CA HIS A 455 -2.12 8.09 -28.92
C HIS A 455 -3.52 7.49 -28.81
N VAL A 456 -3.59 6.15 -28.73
CA VAL A 456 -4.83 5.37 -28.65
C VAL A 456 -5.26 5.11 -27.20
N CYS A 457 -6.54 4.78 -27.01
CA CYS A 457 -7.07 4.33 -25.72
C CYS A 457 -6.97 2.81 -25.57
N LEU A 458 -6.20 2.36 -24.59
CA LEU A 458 -6.04 0.95 -24.23
C LEU A 458 -7.05 0.56 -23.15
N LEU A 459 -7.69 -0.60 -23.31
CA LEU A 459 -8.60 -1.18 -22.31
C LEU A 459 -7.95 -2.36 -21.62
N PHE A 460 -8.09 -2.45 -20.30
CA PHE A 460 -7.54 -3.53 -19.48
C PHE A 460 -8.67 -4.24 -18.72
N SER A 461 -8.56 -5.57 -18.68
CA SER A 461 -9.55 -6.46 -18.07
C SER A 461 -8.95 -7.49 -17.12
N ASN A 462 -7.63 -7.71 -17.18
CA ASN A 462 -6.95 -8.77 -16.43
C ASN A 462 -5.94 -8.17 -15.46
N ILE A 463 -6.42 -7.84 -14.25
CA ILE A 463 -5.59 -7.36 -13.14
C ILE A 463 -5.58 -8.43 -12.05
N ALA A 464 -4.39 -8.77 -11.55
CA ALA A 464 -4.24 -9.65 -10.41
C ALA A 464 -4.41 -8.86 -9.07
N PRO A 465 -4.97 -9.46 -8.01
CA PRO A 465 -5.27 -8.74 -6.77
C PRO A 465 -4.05 -8.09 -6.09
N ASP A 466 -2.86 -8.67 -6.27
CA ASP A 466 -1.61 -8.20 -5.69
C ASP A 466 -0.95 -7.06 -6.46
N GLN A 467 -1.52 -6.68 -7.62
CA GLN A 467 -1.01 -5.57 -8.43
C GLN A 467 -1.51 -4.21 -7.98
N LEU A 468 -2.60 -4.13 -7.19
CA LEU A 468 -3.14 -2.85 -6.73
C LEU A 468 -2.21 -2.17 -5.71
N ILE A 469 -1.62 -1.05 -6.11
CA ILE A 469 -0.77 -0.21 -5.26
C ILE A 469 -1.60 0.83 -4.54
N SER A 470 -2.50 1.51 -5.25
CA SER A 470 -3.38 2.53 -4.67
C SER A 470 -4.54 2.87 -5.59
N GLU A 471 -5.52 3.58 -5.05
CA GLU A 471 -6.64 4.17 -5.77
C GLU A 471 -6.83 5.65 -5.40
N SER A 472 -7.45 6.40 -6.29
CA SER A 472 -7.82 7.80 -6.08
C SER A 472 -9.17 8.11 -6.71
N PHE A 473 -9.91 8.98 -6.03
CA PHE A 473 -11.15 9.56 -6.54
C PHE A 473 -10.90 10.71 -7.51
N GLU A 474 -9.65 11.14 -7.67
CA GLU A 474 -9.25 12.18 -8.62
C GLU A 474 -8.01 11.75 -9.41
N ASP A 475 -7.63 12.59 -10.38
CA ASP A 475 -6.43 12.44 -11.19
C ASP A 475 -5.19 12.35 -10.29
N LEU A 476 -4.37 11.34 -10.50
CA LEU A 476 -3.15 11.13 -9.73
C LEU A 476 -1.99 11.83 -10.41
N TYR A 477 -1.44 12.82 -9.74
CA TYR A 477 -0.25 13.51 -10.18
C TYR A 477 1.00 12.82 -9.61
N SER A 478 1.98 12.59 -10.48
CA SER A 478 3.28 12.04 -10.13
C SER A 478 4.35 13.08 -10.42
N ASP A 479 4.97 13.63 -9.37
CA ASP A 479 6.19 14.45 -9.47
C ASP A 479 7.46 13.59 -9.50
N GLY A 480 7.33 12.27 -9.39
CA GLY A 480 8.45 11.35 -9.36
C GLY A 480 9.21 11.28 -10.68
N ASP A 481 10.55 11.21 -10.59
CA ASP A 481 11.42 10.80 -11.68
C ASP A 481 11.06 9.39 -12.21
N LEU A 482 11.62 9.03 -13.38
CA LEU A 482 11.51 7.67 -13.92
C LEU A 482 11.85 6.62 -12.84
N ASN A 483 10.94 5.67 -12.60
CA ASN A 483 11.01 4.62 -11.57
C ASN A 483 10.84 5.07 -10.10
N SER A 484 10.46 6.32 -9.86
CA SER A 484 10.07 6.83 -8.54
C SER A 484 8.55 6.87 -8.41
N LEU A 485 8.01 6.08 -7.48
CA LEU A 485 6.59 6.17 -7.12
C LEU A 485 6.41 7.35 -6.14
N SER A 486 6.51 8.58 -6.64
CA SER A 486 6.12 9.78 -5.89
C SER A 486 4.74 10.21 -6.35
N ILE A 487 3.72 9.56 -5.80
CA ILE A 487 2.32 9.87 -6.08
C ILE A 487 1.77 10.59 -4.87
N THR A 488 1.41 11.86 -5.05
CA THR A 488 0.78 12.66 -4.01
C THR A 488 -0.71 12.39 -4.03
N PHE A 489 -1.26 11.88 -2.92
CA PHE A 489 -2.68 11.55 -2.80
C PHE A 489 -3.44 12.76 -2.27
N GLY A 490 -4.25 13.42 -3.12
CA GLY A 490 -5.10 14.54 -2.71
C GLY A 490 -6.23 14.14 -1.75
N GLU A 491 -6.76 12.92 -1.89
CA GLU A 491 -7.75 12.32 -0.98
C GLU A 491 -7.48 10.81 -0.78
N ARG A 492 -8.02 10.25 0.31
CA ARG A 492 -7.69 8.91 0.83
C ARG A 492 -8.43 7.77 0.11
N GLU A 493 -7.84 6.57 0.12
CA GLU A 493 -8.48 5.34 -0.40
C GLU A 493 -9.86 5.14 0.24
N ASN A 494 -10.86 4.73 -0.52
CA ASN A 494 -12.19 4.43 0.00
C ASN A 494 -12.78 3.25 -0.75
N PHE A 495 -12.69 2.08 -0.12
CA PHE A 495 -12.97 0.76 -0.67
C PHE A 495 -14.47 0.47 -0.95
N ARG A 496 -15.24 1.44 -1.45
CA ARG A 496 -16.57 1.22 -2.04
C ARG A 496 -16.44 0.38 -3.32
N PRO A 497 -17.48 -0.37 -3.70
CA PRO A 497 -17.49 -1.09 -4.98
C PRO A 497 -17.11 -0.19 -6.16
N ILE A 498 -16.28 -0.68 -7.07
CA ILE A 498 -15.70 0.14 -8.16
C ILE A 498 -16.76 0.89 -8.98
N LYS A 499 -17.89 0.24 -9.30
CA LYS A 499 -19.00 0.90 -10.02
C LYS A 499 -19.55 2.11 -9.29
N LYS A 500 -19.70 2.01 -7.97
CA LYS A 500 -20.22 3.13 -7.18
C LYS A 500 -19.21 4.28 -7.15
N GLN A 501 -17.91 3.99 -7.10
CA GLN A 501 -16.89 5.02 -7.17
C GLN A 501 -16.93 5.77 -8.51
N ILE A 502 -17.02 5.05 -9.63
CA ILE A 502 -17.12 5.64 -10.97
C ILE A 502 -18.30 6.61 -11.04
N GLN A 503 -19.45 6.21 -10.49
CA GLN A 503 -20.70 6.98 -10.53
C GLN A 503 -20.71 8.21 -9.61
N LEU A 504 -20.05 8.14 -8.45
CA LEU A 504 -19.92 9.29 -7.55
C LEU A 504 -18.95 10.35 -8.10
N ASN A 505 -18.06 9.95 -8.99
CA ASN A 505 -17.05 10.82 -9.58
C ASN A 505 -17.58 11.53 -10.83
N GLU A 506 -18.46 12.53 -10.63
CA GLU A 506 -19.16 13.25 -11.69
C GLU A 506 -18.26 14.19 -12.53
N GLY A 507 -17.04 14.49 -12.04
CA GLY A 507 -16.15 15.50 -12.62
C GLY A 507 -14.75 15.02 -13.02
N SER A 508 -14.22 13.96 -12.38
CA SER A 508 -12.83 13.49 -12.54
C SER A 508 -12.77 11.99 -12.89
N HIS A 509 -11.57 11.43 -13.01
CA HIS A 509 -11.33 10.00 -13.23
C HIS A 509 -11.13 9.27 -11.89
N THR A 510 -11.66 8.06 -11.78
CA THR A 510 -11.33 7.16 -10.66
C THR A 510 -10.08 6.41 -11.09
N GLU A 511 -8.94 6.71 -10.47
CA GLU A 511 -7.64 6.26 -10.93
C GLU A 511 -7.06 5.17 -10.04
N PHE A 512 -6.35 4.24 -10.67
CA PHE A 512 -5.75 3.10 -10.03
C PHE A 512 -4.29 3.04 -10.41
N VAL A 513 -3.43 2.93 -9.40
CA VAL A 513 -2.00 2.69 -9.59
C VAL A 513 -1.75 1.21 -9.42
N LEU A 514 -1.20 0.58 -10.45
CA LEU A 514 -1.01 -0.86 -10.49
C LEU A 514 0.45 -1.20 -10.79
N TYR A 515 1.00 -2.22 -10.14
CA TYR A 515 2.22 -2.85 -10.64
C TYR A 515 1.94 -3.50 -11.99
N ARG A 516 2.80 -3.24 -12.97
CA ARG A 516 2.71 -3.85 -14.30
C ARG A 516 2.80 -5.37 -14.21
N ASP A 517 3.65 -5.89 -13.33
CA ASP A 517 3.82 -7.33 -13.12
C ASP A 517 3.25 -7.78 -11.78
N SER A 518 2.56 -8.91 -11.79
CA SER A 518 2.11 -9.61 -10.59
C SER A 518 3.28 -10.40 -9.95
N SER A 519 3.12 -10.80 -8.69
CA SER A 519 4.08 -11.65 -7.97
C SER A 519 4.35 -13.00 -8.64
N ASN A 520 3.43 -13.46 -9.50
CA ASN A 520 3.57 -14.69 -10.27
C ASN A 520 4.21 -14.49 -11.66
N GLY A 521 4.66 -13.27 -11.97
CA GLY A 521 5.33 -12.95 -13.23
C GLY A 521 4.39 -12.71 -14.41
N ASN A 522 3.08 -12.56 -14.18
CA ASN A 522 2.14 -12.17 -15.24
C ASN A 522 2.10 -10.64 -15.33
N SER A 523 2.37 -10.12 -16.53
CA SER A 523 2.25 -8.69 -16.85
C SER A 523 0.83 -8.28 -17.19
N ILE A 524 0.45 -7.05 -16.86
CA ILE A 524 -0.74 -6.38 -17.35
C ILE A 524 -0.59 -6.20 -18.86
N TYR A 525 -1.58 -6.67 -19.61
CA TYR A 525 -1.63 -6.56 -21.06
C TYR A 525 -2.98 -5.99 -21.49
N PRO A 526 -3.03 -5.11 -22.52
CA PRO A 526 -4.29 -4.61 -23.04
C PRO A 526 -5.20 -5.74 -23.52
N SER A 527 -6.49 -5.58 -23.30
CA SER A 527 -7.57 -6.50 -23.68
C SER A 527 -8.40 -5.99 -24.86
N GLY A 528 -8.20 -4.73 -25.26
CA GLY A 528 -8.86 -4.10 -26.39
C GLY A 528 -8.34 -2.69 -26.63
N ILE A 529 -8.66 -2.15 -27.80
CA ILE A 529 -8.52 -0.73 -28.14
C ILE A 529 -9.92 -0.10 -28.09
N LEU A 530 -10.09 0.95 -27.28
CA LEU A 530 -11.34 1.70 -27.26
C LEU A 530 -11.39 2.63 -28.46
N ILE A 531 -12.49 2.55 -29.21
CA ILE A 531 -12.78 3.44 -30.34
C ILE A 531 -13.32 4.77 -29.80
N GLN A 532 -12.65 5.89 -30.13
CA GLN A 532 -13.05 7.22 -29.65
C GLN A 532 -14.10 7.94 -30.51
N ASN A 533 -14.37 7.43 -31.71
CA ASN A 533 -15.28 8.00 -32.72
C ASN A 533 -16.35 6.97 -33.16
N GLU A 534 -17.27 7.34 -34.06
CA GLU A 534 -18.28 6.39 -34.59
C GLU A 534 -17.65 5.23 -35.37
N MET A 535 -16.49 5.47 -36.00
CA MET A 535 -15.72 4.49 -36.76
C MET A 535 -14.26 4.54 -36.30
N PRO A 536 -13.56 3.39 -36.27
CA PRO A 536 -12.18 3.36 -35.85
C PRO A 536 -11.27 4.09 -36.84
N THR A 537 -10.26 4.80 -36.32
CA THR A 537 -9.19 5.36 -37.14
C THR A 537 -8.22 4.26 -37.55
N GLN A 538 -7.40 4.53 -38.57
CA GLN A 538 -6.38 3.58 -38.99
C GLN A 538 -5.31 3.36 -37.91
N ALA A 539 -5.02 4.38 -37.10
CA ALA A 539 -4.15 4.27 -35.95
C ALA A 539 -4.69 3.26 -34.92
N GLU A 540 -5.98 3.36 -34.57
CA GLU A 540 -6.64 2.40 -33.67
C GLU A 540 -6.61 0.97 -34.26
N ILE A 541 -6.87 0.81 -35.57
CA ILE A 541 -6.81 -0.50 -36.25
C ILE A 541 -5.39 -1.07 -36.23
N ASN A 542 -4.37 -0.26 -36.53
CA ASN A 542 -2.97 -0.68 -36.55
C ASN A 542 -2.48 -1.06 -35.16
N ALA A 543 -2.83 -0.28 -34.13
CA ALA A 543 -2.51 -0.57 -32.74
C ALA A 543 -3.16 -1.89 -32.28
N ALA A 544 -4.44 -2.08 -32.58
CA ALA A 544 -5.16 -3.32 -32.29
C ALA A 544 -4.53 -4.54 -32.98
N ALA A 545 -4.12 -4.39 -34.25
CA ALA A 545 -3.45 -5.44 -35.01
C ALA A 545 -2.04 -5.77 -34.49
N TYR A 546 -1.30 -4.75 -34.02
CA TYR A 546 0.00 -4.94 -33.39
C TYR A 546 -0.16 -5.68 -32.07
N LEU A 547 -1.00 -5.19 -31.15
CA LEU A 547 -1.22 -5.81 -29.84
C LEU A 547 -2.02 -7.14 -29.90
N ASN A 548 -2.62 -7.47 -31.05
CA ASN A 548 -3.47 -8.64 -31.25
C ASN A 548 -4.69 -8.66 -30.30
N VAL A 549 -5.39 -7.52 -30.26
CA VAL A 549 -6.57 -7.29 -29.40
C VAL A 549 -7.75 -6.78 -30.24
N PRO A 550 -9.01 -6.96 -29.81
CA PRO A 550 -10.16 -6.43 -30.52
C PRO A 550 -10.27 -4.90 -30.43
N LEU A 551 -10.96 -4.31 -31.40
CA LEU A 551 -11.51 -2.95 -31.31
C LEU A 551 -12.84 -3.00 -30.54
N VAL A 552 -13.03 -2.08 -29.61
CA VAL A 552 -14.23 -2.00 -28.75
C VAL A 552 -14.89 -0.65 -28.92
N PHE A 553 -16.16 -0.65 -29.31
CA PHE A 553 -17.00 0.54 -29.42
C PHE A 553 -18.10 0.51 -28.36
N ILE A 554 -18.22 1.58 -27.59
CA ILE A 554 -19.29 1.76 -26.59
C ILE A 554 -20.42 2.56 -27.22
N ASN A 555 -21.56 1.91 -27.48
CA ASN A 555 -22.72 2.57 -28.06
C ASN A 555 -23.54 3.28 -26.97
N HIS A 556 -23.10 4.48 -26.57
CA HIS A 556 -23.75 5.27 -25.51
C HIS A 556 -25.23 5.58 -25.77
N GLU A 557 -25.67 5.70 -27.03
CA GLU A 557 -27.09 5.90 -27.36
C GLU A 557 -27.94 4.71 -26.95
N LYS A 558 -27.46 3.48 -27.16
CA LYS A 558 -28.17 2.28 -26.73
C LYS A 558 -28.20 2.14 -25.20
N TYR A 559 -27.13 2.55 -24.50
CA TYR A 559 -27.12 2.59 -23.03
C TYR A 559 -28.11 3.63 -22.47
N LYS A 560 -28.19 4.83 -23.04
CA LYS A 560 -29.17 5.89 -22.65
C LYS A 560 -30.62 5.43 -22.81
N ASN A 561 -30.92 4.60 -23.81
CA ASN A 561 -32.26 4.06 -23.99
C ASN A 561 -32.63 2.95 -22.99
N LYS A 562 -31.62 2.30 -22.39
CA LYS A 562 -31.80 1.21 -21.41
C LYS A 562 -32.04 1.75 -19.99
N SER A 563 -31.40 2.85 -19.60
CA SER A 563 -31.61 3.50 -18.28
C SER A 563 -33.06 3.94 -18.07
N ASN A 564 -33.76 4.36 -19.13
CA ASN A 564 -35.20 4.64 -19.11
C ASN A 564 -36.11 3.41 -18.91
N SER A 565 -35.55 2.19 -18.90
CA SER A 565 -36.29 0.92 -18.77
C SER A 565 -35.92 0.09 -17.54
N LEU A 566 -34.89 0.50 -16.78
CA LEU A 566 -34.30 -0.27 -15.67
C LEU A 566 -34.26 0.47 -14.33
N GLU A 567 -34.99 1.59 -14.17
CA GLU A 567 -35.37 2.01 -12.81
C GLU A 567 -36.21 0.88 -12.17
N SER A 568 -35.80 0.44 -10.98
CA SER A 568 -36.40 -0.61 -10.14
C SER A 568 -35.96 -2.07 -10.36
N LYS A 569 -34.67 -2.35 -10.11
CA LYS A 569 -34.33 -3.52 -9.28
C LYS A 569 -33.27 -3.14 -8.25
N SER A 570 -33.73 -2.54 -7.15
CA SER A 570 -33.03 -2.77 -5.89
C SER A 570 -33.17 -4.26 -5.60
N ASP A 571 -32.13 -5.03 -5.90
CA ASP A 571 -32.09 -6.42 -5.45
C ASP A 571 -32.11 -6.36 -3.93
N ASN A 572 -33.28 -6.66 -3.35
CA ASN A 572 -33.42 -7.04 -1.95
C ASN A 572 -32.75 -8.40 -1.78
N THR A 573 -31.44 -8.47 -1.99
CA THR A 573 -30.63 -9.59 -1.54
C THR A 573 -30.67 -9.57 -0.03
N GLU A 574 -31.09 -10.68 0.60
CA GLU A 574 -30.94 -10.82 2.04
C GLU A 574 -29.49 -10.50 2.43
N PRO A 575 -29.26 -9.71 3.49
CA PRO A 575 -27.91 -9.39 3.91
C PRO A 575 -27.17 -10.68 4.25
N TYR A 576 -25.96 -10.82 3.72
CA TYR A 576 -25.08 -11.95 3.98
C TYR A 576 -24.96 -12.22 5.51
N LYS A 577 -25.10 -13.49 5.89
CA LYS A 577 -25.06 -13.96 7.29
C LYS A 577 -23.81 -14.81 7.50
N PRO A 578 -22.83 -14.32 8.26
CA PRO A 578 -21.63 -15.09 8.61
C PRO A 578 -21.98 -16.32 9.48
N THR A 579 -21.29 -17.42 9.24
CA THR A 579 -21.49 -18.73 9.88
C THR A 579 -20.18 -19.39 10.33
N SER A 580 -19.03 -18.86 9.92
CA SER A 580 -17.74 -19.44 10.25
C SER A 580 -17.46 -19.45 11.76
N GLU A 581 -16.75 -20.48 12.23
CA GLU A 581 -16.31 -20.60 13.62
C GLU A 581 -15.39 -19.43 14.02
N ASP A 582 -14.50 -19.03 13.11
CA ASP A 582 -13.62 -17.88 13.27
C ASP A 582 -14.42 -16.59 13.50
N TYR A 583 -15.48 -16.36 12.71
CA TYR A 583 -16.37 -15.22 12.93
C TYR A 583 -17.09 -15.32 14.27
N ARG A 584 -17.56 -16.51 14.68
CA ARG A 584 -18.20 -16.73 15.98
C ARG A 584 -17.26 -16.35 17.13
N LEU A 585 -16.02 -16.85 17.11
CA LEU A 585 -14.99 -16.57 18.12
C LEU A 585 -14.65 -15.07 18.16
N PHE A 586 -14.46 -14.45 17.00
CA PHE A 586 -14.20 -13.01 16.90
C PHE A 586 -15.35 -12.17 17.43
N ARG A 587 -16.59 -12.53 17.08
CA ARG A 587 -17.80 -11.86 17.55
C ARG A 587 -17.96 -11.98 19.06
N GLU A 588 -17.75 -13.16 19.63
CA GLU A 588 -17.80 -13.37 21.08
C GLU A 588 -16.75 -12.51 21.80
N SER A 589 -15.54 -12.46 21.25
CA SER A 589 -14.45 -11.63 21.76
C SER A 589 -14.79 -10.14 21.76
N LEU A 590 -15.36 -9.63 20.66
CA LEU A 590 -15.82 -8.25 20.57
C LEU A 590 -17.02 -7.95 21.47
N MET A 591 -17.93 -8.89 21.66
CA MET A 591 -19.06 -8.70 22.58
C MET A 591 -18.58 -8.62 24.04
N GLU A 592 -17.60 -9.44 24.43
CA GLU A 592 -17.01 -9.38 25.77
C GLU A 592 -16.33 -8.02 26.02
N LEU A 593 -15.55 -7.53 25.05
CA LEU A 593 -14.97 -6.19 25.08
C LEU A 593 -16.06 -5.11 25.18
N ARG A 594 -17.11 -5.19 24.34
CA ARG A 594 -18.22 -4.24 24.33
C ARG A 594 -18.96 -4.23 25.67
N ASP A 595 -19.17 -5.38 26.29
CA ASP A 595 -19.78 -5.50 27.61
C ASP A 595 -18.90 -4.85 28.68
N SER A 596 -17.58 -5.06 28.64
CA SER A 596 -16.61 -4.36 29.49
C SER A 596 -16.68 -2.83 29.31
N ILE A 597 -16.66 -2.34 28.07
CA ILE A 597 -16.78 -0.91 27.72
C ILE A 597 -18.08 -0.32 28.28
N ASN A 598 -19.18 -1.08 28.26
CA ASN A 598 -20.47 -0.64 28.80
C ASN A 598 -20.59 -0.78 30.32
N GLY A 599 -19.55 -1.28 31.01
CA GLY A 599 -19.58 -1.54 32.45
C GLY A 599 -20.44 -2.76 32.83
N LYS A 600 -20.72 -3.64 31.87
CA LYS A 600 -21.48 -4.88 32.04
C LYS A 600 -20.52 -6.08 32.10
N GLY A 601 -19.57 -6.09 33.04
CA GLY A 601 -18.71 -7.25 33.28
C GLY A 601 -19.24 -8.14 34.40
N LYS A 602 -19.30 -9.46 34.20
CA LYS A 602 -19.36 -10.40 35.34
C LYS A 602 -18.05 -10.27 36.10
N GLY A 603 -18.11 -9.94 37.39
CA GLY A 603 -16.97 -10.18 38.27
C GLY A 603 -16.57 -11.65 38.14
N ARG A 604 -15.34 -11.89 37.68
CA ARG A 604 -14.64 -13.15 37.87
C ARG A 604 -13.43 -12.87 38.72
#